data_AF-A0A917TV81-F1
#
_entry.id   AF-A0A917TV81-F1
#
_cell.length_a   1.000
_cell.length_b   1.000
_cell.length_c   1.000
_cell.angle_alpha   90.00
_cell.angle_beta   90.00
_cell.angle_gamma   90.00
#
_symmetry.space_group_name_H-M   'P 1'
#
loop_
_entity.id
_entity.type
_entity.pdbx_description
1 polymer ?
#
loop_
_entity_poly.entity_id
_entity_poly.type
_entity_poly.pdbx_seq_one_letter_code
_entity_poly.pdbx_strand_id
1 'polypeptide(L)'
;MITATDVLAVSEMSDGMFFGYIAALGISGAFLLVLAVQPFLKVSTGLRILNGLFGVGFLGYAFYLLFIFDGGTVQIFFYAFIAPILLLIQTIRQSKAQQNA
;
A
#
# COMPACT_ATOMS: atom_id res chain seq x y z
N MET A 1 12.19 29.94 21.71
CA MET A 1 13.35 29.06 21.86
C MET A 1 12.85 27.66 21.57
N ILE A 2 13.09 27.13 20.36
CA ILE A 2 12.68 25.77 19.98
C ILE A 2 13.62 24.82 20.71
N THR A 3 13.07 23.96 21.56
CA THR A 3 13.87 23.03 22.38
C THR A 3 14.22 21.78 21.58
N ALA A 4 15.35 21.13 21.90
CA ALA A 4 15.78 19.91 21.22
C ALA A 4 14.70 18.81 21.26
N THR A 5 13.86 18.80 22.30
CA THR A 5 12.68 17.95 22.44
C THR A 5 11.59 18.25 21.41
N ASP A 6 11.41 19.50 20.97
CA ASP A 6 10.46 19.87 19.91
C ASP A 6 10.92 19.35 18.54
N VAL A 7 12.24 19.33 18.31
CA VAL A 7 12.86 18.81 17.07
C VAL A 7 12.83 17.28 17.04
N LEU A 8 12.96 16.64 18.21
CA LEU A 8 12.80 15.19 18.35
C LEU A 8 11.33 14.77 18.22
N ALA A 9 10.38 15.54 18.76
CA ALA A 9 8.94 15.29 18.59
C ALA A 9 8.48 15.44 17.12
N VAL A 10 9.12 16.29 16.33
CA VAL A 10 8.92 16.35 14.87
C VAL A 10 9.40 15.09 14.15
N SER A 11 10.36 14.35 14.72
CA SER A 11 10.83 13.05 14.21
C SER A 11 10.07 11.84 14.75
N GLU A 12 9.25 12.03 15.79
CA GLU A 12 8.32 11.01 16.27
C GLU A 12 7.02 11.14 15.47
N MET A 13 6.85 10.28 14.46
CA MET A 13 5.58 10.14 13.75
C MET A 13 4.48 9.93 14.80
N SER A 14 3.48 10.83 14.87
CA SER A 14 2.41 10.68 15.86
C SER A 14 1.74 9.31 15.73
N ASP A 15 1.35 8.70 16.85
CA ASP A 15 0.73 7.38 16.86
C ASP A 15 -0.43 7.29 15.86
N GLY A 16 -1.24 8.35 15.77
CA GLY A 16 -2.34 8.44 14.80
C GLY A 16 -1.87 8.40 13.34
N MET A 17 -0.76 9.05 13.01
CA MET A 17 -0.16 8.98 11.67
C MET A 17 0.39 7.59 11.38
N PHE A 18 1.04 6.95 12.36
CA PHE A 18 1.58 5.59 12.23
C PHE A 18 0.48 4.57 11.97
N PHE A 19 -0.57 4.55 12.80
CA PHE A 19 -1.73 3.68 12.58
C PHE A 19 -2.48 4.03 11.29
N GLY A 20 -2.55 5.31 10.93
CA GLY A 20 -3.13 5.75 9.65
C GLY A 20 -2.36 5.20 8.44
N TYR A 21 -1.03 5.20 8.50
CA TYR A 21 -0.17 4.63 7.46
C TYR A 21 -0.34 3.10 7.35
N ILE A 22 -0.36 2.39 8.48
CA ILE A 22 -0.63 0.95 8.52
C ILE A 22 -2.01 0.63 7.95
N ALA A 23 -3.04 1.39 8.34
CA ALA A 23 -4.39 1.21 7.81
C ALA A 23 -4.44 1.44 6.29
N ALA A 24 -3.75 2.46 5.79
CA ALA A 24 -3.66 2.72 4.35
C ALA A 24 -2.96 1.60 3.59
N LEU A 25 -1.85 1.05 4.12
CA LEU A 25 -1.18 -0.13 3.59
C LEU A 25 -2.11 -1.35 3.58
N GLY A 26 -2.78 -1.60 4.70
CA GLY A 26 -3.72 -2.70 4.89
C GLY A 26 -4.86 -2.68 3.88
N ILE A 27 -5.56 -1.55 3.77
CA ILE A 27 -6.70 -1.36 2.85
C ILE A 27 -6.22 -1.49 1.40
N SER A 28 -5.10 -0.85 1.04
CA SER A 28 -4.57 -0.90 -0.34
C SER A 28 -4.12 -2.31 -0.72
N GLY A 29 -3.41 -3.00 0.18
CA GLY A 29 -2.93 -4.36 -0.05
C GLY A 29 -4.08 -5.35 -0.20
N ALA A 30 -5.10 -5.26 0.67
CA ALA A 30 -6.30 -6.06 0.58
C ALA A 30 -7.05 -5.83 -0.74
N PHE A 31 -7.21 -4.56 -1.15
CA PHE A 31 -7.88 -4.21 -2.40
C PHE A 31 -7.17 -4.78 -3.64
N LEU A 32 -5.83 -4.69 -3.69
CA LEU A 32 -5.03 -5.27 -4.79
C LEU A 32 -5.12 -6.80 -4.82
N LEU A 33 -5.13 -7.46 -3.66
CA LEU A 33 -5.34 -8.91 -3.60
C LEU A 33 -6.72 -9.31 -4.11
N VAL A 34 -7.77 -8.58 -3.73
CA VAL A 34 -9.12 -8.83 -4.26
C VAL A 34 -9.12 -8.71 -5.78
N LEU A 35 -8.50 -7.67 -6.34
CA LEU A 35 -8.37 -7.50 -7.80
C LEU A 35 -7.54 -8.59 -8.47
N ALA A 36 -6.52 -9.14 -7.80
CA ALA A 36 -5.69 -10.21 -8.33
C ALA A 36 -6.47 -11.54 -8.43
N VAL A 37 -7.28 -11.85 -7.41
CA VAL A 37 -8.00 -13.12 -7.30
C VAL A 37 -9.28 -13.11 -8.15
N GLN A 38 -9.94 -11.97 -8.33
CA GLN A 38 -11.20 -11.83 -9.05
C GLN A 38 -11.10 -12.34 -10.51
N PRO A 39 -11.66 -13.52 -10.84
CA PRO A 39 -11.51 -14.12 -12.16
C PRO A 39 -12.41 -13.48 -13.23
N PHE A 40 -13.41 -12.70 -12.81
CA PHE A 40 -14.38 -12.03 -13.69
C PHE A 40 -13.81 -10.78 -14.38
N LEU A 41 -12.71 -10.24 -13.85
CA LEU A 41 -12.00 -9.15 -14.50
C LEU A 41 -11.14 -9.78 -15.60
N LYS A 42 -11.45 -9.51 -16.88
CA LYS A 42 -10.73 -10.03 -18.06
C LYS A 42 -9.27 -9.50 -18.19
N VAL A 43 -8.66 -9.08 -17.08
CA VAL A 43 -7.32 -8.50 -17.01
C VAL A 43 -6.27 -9.54 -17.40
N SER A 44 -5.22 -9.08 -18.07
CA SER A 44 -4.08 -9.92 -18.44
C SER A 44 -3.46 -10.63 -17.22
N THR A 45 -3.01 -11.88 -17.40
CA THR A 45 -2.39 -12.70 -16.35
C THR A 45 -1.23 -11.97 -15.67
N GLY A 46 -0.42 -11.22 -16.43
CA GLY A 46 0.67 -10.42 -15.90
C GLY A 46 0.23 -9.35 -14.90
N LEU A 47 -0.88 -8.65 -15.18
CA LEU A 47 -1.43 -7.64 -14.26
C LEU A 47 -2.03 -8.25 -13.00
N ARG A 48 -2.63 -9.44 -13.10
CA ARG A 48 -3.12 -10.18 -11.92
C ARG A 48 -1.97 -10.58 -10.99
N ILE A 49 -0.86 -11.06 -11.57
CA ILE A 49 0.35 -11.38 -10.80
C ILE A 49 0.94 -10.13 -10.14
N LEU A 50 1.03 -9.01 -10.87
CA LEU A 50 1.51 -7.74 -10.31
C LEU A 50 0.61 -7.25 -9.17
N ASN A 51 -0.71 -7.24 -9.35
CA ASN A 51 -1.66 -6.90 -8.30
C ASN A 51 -1.47 -7.82 -7.07
N GLY A 52 -1.24 -9.11 -7.29
CA GLY A 52 -0.95 -10.07 -6.22
C GLY A 52 0.33 -9.75 -5.45
N LEU A 53 1.45 -9.55 -6.17
CA LEU A 53 2.75 -9.26 -5.55
C LEU A 53 2.73 -7.95 -4.76
N PHE A 54 2.14 -6.89 -5.31
CA PHE A 54 2.01 -5.62 -4.59
C PHE A 54 1.02 -5.71 -3.42
N GLY A 55 -0.07 -6.45 -3.58
CA GLY A 55 -1.02 -6.71 -2.51
C GLY A 55 -0.38 -7.43 -1.32
N VAL A 56 0.36 -8.52 -1.58
CA VAL A 56 1.12 -9.25 -0.56
C VAL A 56 2.21 -8.37 0.05
N GLY A 57 2.95 -7.60 -0.76
CA GLY A 57 3.98 -6.69 -0.25
C GLY A 57 3.44 -5.63 0.71
N PHE A 58 2.29 -5.04 0.38
CA PHE A 58 1.63 -4.02 1.20
C PHE A 58 1.07 -4.61 2.51
N LEU A 59 0.39 -5.76 2.44
CA LEU A 59 -0.10 -6.45 3.63
C LEU A 59 1.04 -6.98 4.50
N GLY A 60 2.09 -7.52 3.89
CA GLY A 60 3.28 -8.01 4.59
C GLY A 60 3.98 -6.88 5.33
N TYR A 61 4.09 -5.70 4.73
CA TYR A 61 4.68 -4.54 5.40
C TYR A 61 3.79 -3.98 6.51
N ALA A 62 2.46 -3.92 6.32
CA ALA A 62 1.54 -3.58 7.40
C ALA A 62 1.64 -4.56 8.57
N PHE A 63 1.75 -5.86 8.28
CA PHE A 63 1.92 -6.90 9.28
C PHE A 63 3.24 -6.77 10.03
N TYR A 64 4.35 -6.52 9.32
CA TYR A 64 5.65 -6.26 9.93
C TYR A 64 5.58 -5.09 10.93
N LEU A 65 4.96 -3.98 10.53
CA LEU A 65 4.82 -2.79 11.37
C LEU A 65 3.91 -3.00 12.59
N LEU A 66 2.94 -3.93 12.53
CA LEU A 66 2.02 -4.20 13.64
C LEU A 66 2.54 -5.22 14.64
N PHE A 67 3.26 -6.25 14.18
CA PHE A 67 3.57 -7.43 15.00
C PHE A 67 5.06 -7.62 15.29
N ILE A 68 5.94 -7.04 14.48
CA ILE A 68 7.40 -7.27 14.55
C ILE A 68 8.15 -5.99 14.91
N PHE A 69 7.57 -4.83 14.61
CA PHE A 69 8.19 -3.54 14.87
C PHE A 69 8.00 -3.13 16.35
N ASP A 70 9.05 -3.31 17.16
CA ASP A 70 9.07 -2.98 18.60
C ASP A 70 9.41 -1.51 18.92
N GLY A 71 9.39 -0.62 17.91
CA GLY A 71 9.64 0.81 18.07
C GLY A 71 11.02 1.27 17.61
N GLY A 72 11.08 2.52 17.10
CA GLY A 72 12.27 3.12 16.49
C GLY A 72 11.90 4.07 15.34
N THR A 73 12.87 4.43 14.50
CA THR A 73 12.63 5.28 13.32
C THR A 73 11.87 4.50 12.24
N VAL A 74 10.59 4.84 12.03
CA VAL A 74 9.78 4.28 10.94
C VAL A 74 10.19 4.94 9.62
N GLN A 75 10.68 4.14 8.67
CA GLN A 75 10.86 4.62 7.30
C GLN A 75 9.54 4.54 6.55
N ILE A 76 8.93 5.70 6.32
CA ILE A 76 7.67 5.81 5.60
C ILE A 76 7.97 5.92 4.11
N PHE A 77 7.70 4.86 3.36
CA PHE A 77 7.88 4.85 1.91
C PHE A 77 6.59 5.28 1.22
N PHE A 78 6.19 6.55 1.34
CA PHE A 78 5.02 7.06 0.61
C PHE A 78 5.13 6.84 -0.91
N TYR A 79 6.34 6.87 -1.46
CA TYR A 79 6.61 6.57 -2.87
C TYR A 79 6.23 5.15 -3.29
N ALA A 80 6.22 4.17 -2.36
CA ALA A 80 5.79 2.81 -2.65
C ALA A 80 4.32 2.76 -3.11
N PHE A 81 3.49 3.72 -2.69
CA PHE A 81 2.09 3.86 -3.10
C PHE A 81 1.88 4.33 -4.55
N ILE A 82 2.94 4.77 -5.25
CA ILE A 82 2.82 5.09 -6.68
C ILE A 82 2.56 3.81 -7.48
N ALA A 83 3.24 2.73 -7.14
CA ALA A 83 3.10 1.44 -7.82
C ALA A 83 1.66 0.90 -7.82
N PRO A 84 0.95 0.80 -6.67
CA PRO A 84 -0.43 0.33 -6.67
C PRO A 84 -1.39 1.29 -7.39
N ILE A 85 -1.15 2.61 -7.39
CA ILE A 85 -1.95 3.56 -8.19
C ILE A 85 -1.77 3.29 -9.70
N LEU A 86 -0.53 3.09 -10.17
CA LEU A 86 -0.27 2.77 -11.57
C LEU A 86 -0.90 1.43 -11.98
N LEU A 87 -0.82 0.42 -11.11
CA LEU A 87 -1.43 -0.88 -11.35
C LEU A 87 -2.96 -0.81 -11.36
N LEU A 88 -3.54 -0.01 -10.47
CA LEU A 88 -4.98 0.24 -10.44
C LEU A 88 -5.46 0.90 -11.74
N ILE A 89 -4.78 1.97 -12.19
CA ILE A 89 -5.11 2.66 -13.44
C ILE A 89 -5.00 1.68 -14.63
N GLN A 90 -3.95 0.86 -14.67
CA GLN A 90 -3.77 -0.15 -15.71
C GLN A 90 -4.87 -1.21 -15.69
N THR A 91 -5.24 -1.69 -14.51
CA THR A 91 -6.33 -2.66 -14.31
C THR A 91 -7.67 -2.11 -14.79
N ILE A 92 -8.00 -0.86 -14.42
CA ILE A 92 -9.23 -0.17 -14.87
C ILE A 92 -9.21 0.04 -16.38
N ARG A 93 -8.08 0.48 -16.94
CA ARG A 93 -7.93 0.75 -18.38
C ARG A 93 -8.08 -0.53 -19.22
N GLN A 94 -7.48 -1.64 -18.80
CA GLN A 94 -7.65 -2.93 -19.50
C GLN A 94 -9.08 -3.46 -19.39
N SER A 95 -9.70 -3.33 -18.21
CA SER A 95 -11.09 -3.73 -18.01
C SER A 95 -12.06 -2.99 -18.93
N LYS A 96 -11.82 -1.68 -19.18
CA LYS A 96 -12.63 -0.88 -20.12
C LYS A 96 -12.32 -1.19 -21.58
N ALA A 97 -11.05 -1.40 -21.94
CA ALA A 97 -10.65 -1.70 -23.32
C ALA A 97 -11.27 -3.01 -23.85
N GLN A 98 -11.47 -4.00 -22.99
CA GLN A 98 -12.13 -5.27 -23.35
C GLN A 98 -13.66 -5.25 -23.22
N GLN A 99 -14.26 -4.24 -22.62
CA GLN A 99 -15.72 -4.05 -22.67
C GLN A 99 -16.18 -3.45 -24.01
N ASN A 100 -15.27 -2.73 -24.71
CA ASN A 100 -15.54 -2.09 -26.00
C ASN A 100 -15.11 -2.95 -27.21
N ALA A 101 -14.72 -4.22 -26.99
CA ALA A 101 -14.29 -5.17 -28.02
C ALA A 101 -15.18 -6.42 -27.96
#